data_AF-A0A126QRQ0-F1
#
_entry.id   AF-A0A126QRQ0-F1
#
_cell.length_a   1.000
_cell.length_b   1.000
_cell.length_c   1.000
_cell.angle_alpha   90.00
_cell.angle_beta   90.00
_cell.angle_gamma   90.00
#
_symmetry.space_group_name_H-M   'P 1'
#
loop_
_entity.id
_entity.type
_entity.pdbx_description
1 polymer ?
#
loop_
_entity_poly.entity_id
_entity_poly.type
_entity_poly.pdbx_seq_one_letter_code
_entity_poly.pdbx_strand_id
1 'polypeptide(L)'
;MESYEYDVHEYRQGFTRKRISAIREVPLTIILNGREVVTLLCTAKYPEYLAVGFLKSDAFLSSPAQITDLTVRDEGDRLVAEVDTCHDPWKDRIMERSITSGCGKGTNFGRNVATISKRRVGGDIKVRPENILALARELHERSTLYNLTRGCHNSSLCTPNEMLLFREDIGRHNAIDMICGQCFLDDVAVDDKMIVSTGRIASEILLKVARIGIPVLASTAVATSFSVELARKIGITLIGNIKDDRFWVYNDSGRIIGF
;
A
#
# COMPACT_ATOMS: atom_id res chain seq x y z
N MET A 1 -8.68 -16.24 -12.83
CA MET A 1 -9.93 -15.59 -12.39
C MET A 1 -9.66 -14.79 -11.12
N GLU A 2 -10.33 -13.64 -10.95
CA GLU A 2 -10.12 -12.70 -9.83
C GLU A 2 -11.15 -12.87 -8.71
N SER A 3 -12.24 -13.55 -9.00
CA SER A 3 -13.32 -13.91 -8.08
C SER A 3 -13.94 -15.25 -8.49
N TYR A 4 -14.68 -15.86 -7.57
CA TYR A 4 -15.49 -17.06 -7.81
C TYR A 4 -16.94 -16.82 -7.39
N GLU A 5 -17.86 -17.48 -8.09
CA GLU A 5 -19.30 -17.40 -7.79
C GLU A 5 -19.69 -18.41 -6.72
N TYR A 6 -20.51 -17.99 -5.76
CA TYR A 6 -21.04 -18.82 -4.70
C TYR A 6 -22.55 -18.62 -4.56
N ASP A 7 -23.28 -19.71 -4.36
CA ASP A 7 -24.66 -19.65 -3.90
C ASP A 7 -24.66 -19.53 -2.37
N VAL A 8 -25.21 -18.42 -1.87
CA VAL A 8 -25.28 -18.08 -0.44
C VAL A 8 -26.73 -17.89 0.01
N HIS A 9 -26.93 -17.80 1.33
CA HIS A 9 -28.20 -17.44 1.94
C HIS A 9 -28.15 -15.98 2.41
N GLU A 10 -28.98 -15.11 1.85
CA GLU A 10 -29.14 -13.71 2.25
C GLU A 10 -30.33 -13.57 3.21
N TYR A 11 -30.11 -12.93 4.36
CA TYR A 11 -31.18 -12.57 5.29
C TYR A 11 -31.75 -11.20 4.95
N ARG A 12 -33.03 -11.14 4.56
CA ARG A 12 -33.80 -9.91 4.37
C ARG A 12 -35.25 -10.15 4.78
N GLN A 13 -35.54 -10.01 6.08
CA GLN A 13 -36.83 -10.40 6.68
C GLN A 13 -37.17 -11.90 6.45
N GLY A 14 -36.13 -12.74 6.33
CA GLY A 14 -36.21 -14.15 5.94
C GLY A 14 -34.98 -14.56 5.12
N PHE A 15 -34.65 -15.86 5.07
CA PHE A 15 -33.52 -16.34 4.26
C PHE A 15 -33.95 -16.64 2.82
N THR A 16 -33.20 -16.09 1.86
CA THR A 16 -33.36 -16.38 0.43
C THR A 16 -32.02 -16.80 -0.17
N ARG A 17 -32.05 -17.63 -1.23
CA ARG A 17 -30.83 -17.97 -1.97
C ARG A 17 -30.43 -16.81 -2.87
N LYS A 18 -29.14 -16.51 -2.92
CA LYS A 18 -28.57 -15.46 -3.77
C LYS A 18 -27.21 -15.92 -4.29
N ARG A 19 -26.89 -15.54 -5.52
CA ARG A 19 -25.56 -15.75 -6.09
C ARG A 19 -24.71 -14.49 -5.90
N ILE A 20 -23.48 -14.67 -5.41
CA ILE A 20 -22.52 -13.58 -5.19
C ILE A 20 -21.15 -13.96 -5.73
N SER A 21 -20.34 -12.94 -6.04
CA SER A 21 -18.92 -13.10 -6.34
C SER A 21 -18.09 -12.88 -5.07
N ALA A 22 -17.24 -13.83 -4.70
CA ALA A 22 -16.24 -13.65 -3.65
C ALA A 22 -14.84 -13.54 -4.26
N ILE A 23 -14.03 -12.63 -3.73
CA ILE A 23 -12.68 -12.37 -4.23
C ILE A 23 -11.79 -13.61 -4.06
N ARG A 24 -10.89 -13.85 -5.02
CA ARG A 24 -9.88 -14.90 -4.93
C ARG A 24 -8.73 -14.44 -4.05
N GLU A 25 -8.39 -15.26 -3.05
CA GLU A 25 -7.16 -15.11 -2.28
C GLU A 25 -6.09 -16.09 -2.78
N VAL A 26 -4.87 -15.60 -2.98
CA VAL A 26 -3.72 -16.39 -3.40
C VAL A 26 -2.54 -16.12 -2.46
N PRO A 27 -1.93 -17.17 -1.89
CA PRO A 27 -0.68 -17.02 -1.13
C PRO A 27 0.47 -16.62 -2.06
N LEU A 28 1.21 -15.57 -1.72
CA LEU A 28 2.48 -15.19 -2.32
C LEU A 28 3.58 -15.32 -1.27
N THR A 29 4.49 -16.28 -1.47
CA THR A 29 5.68 -16.47 -0.64
C THR A 29 6.82 -15.66 -1.21
N ILE A 30 7.41 -14.77 -0.41
CA ILE A 30 8.58 -13.97 -0.80
C ILE A 30 9.83 -14.63 -0.20
N ILE A 31 10.76 -15.02 -1.07
CA ILE A 31 12.06 -15.59 -0.72
C ILE A 31 13.13 -14.55 -1.08
N LEU A 32 14.04 -14.27 -0.13
CA LEU A 32 15.14 -13.33 -0.30
C LEU A 32 16.47 -14.04 -0.01
N ASN A 33 17.33 -14.17 -1.02
CA ASN A 33 18.60 -14.91 -0.95
C ASN A 33 18.41 -16.32 -0.36
N GLY A 34 17.45 -17.07 -0.91
CA GLY A 34 17.13 -18.44 -0.50
C GLY A 34 16.45 -18.59 0.87
N ARG A 35 16.02 -17.49 1.52
CA ARG A 35 15.29 -17.54 2.81
C ARG A 35 13.89 -16.96 2.68
N GLU A 36 12.88 -17.69 3.16
CA GLU A 36 11.51 -17.16 3.24
C GLU A 36 11.45 -15.96 4.18
N VAL A 37 10.93 -14.84 3.67
CA VAL A 37 10.72 -13.60 4.42
C VAL A 37 9.30 -13.58 4.99
N VAL A 38 8.31 -13.82 4.13
CA VAL A 38 6.89 -13.75 4.46
C VAL A 38 6.05 -14.49 3.41
N THR A 39 4.89 -14.98 3.83
CA THR A 39 3.79 -15.34 2.94
C THR A 39 2.63 -14.36 3.11
N LEU A 40 2.23 -13.69 2.04
CA LEU A 40 1.12 -12.73 1.98
C LEU A 40 -0.10 -13.36 1.30
N LEU A 41 -1.31 -13.05 1.76
CA LEU A 41 -2.52 -13.31 0.98
C LEU A 41 -2.81 -12.11 0.11
N CYS A 42 -2.98 -12.33 -1.20
CA CYS A 42 -3.11 -11.29 -2.21
C CYS A 42 -4.02 -11.71 -3.37
N THR A 43 -4.26 -10.80 -4.30
CA THR A 43 -5.05 -11.04 -5.52
C THR A 43 -4.27 -11.70 -6.65
N ALA A 44 -2.99 -12.03 -6.43
CA ALA A 44 -2.03 -12.49 -7.44
C ALA A 44 -1.74 -11.50 -8.58
N LYS A 45 -2.21 -10.25 -8.48
CA LYS A 45 -1.87 -9.19 -9.44
C LYS A 45 -0.49 -8.62 -9.11
N TYR A 46 0.34 -8.42 -10.14
CA TYR A 46 1.66 -7.80 -10.04
C TYR A 46 2.56 -8.37 -8.91
N PRO A 47 2.75 -9.70 -8.84
CA PRO A 47 3.49 -10.34 -7.76
C PRO A 47 4.94 -9.85 -7.64
N GLU A 48 5.58 -9.48 -8.75
CA GLU A 48 6.92 -8.88 -8.79
C GLU A 48 6.96 -7.58 -8.00
N TYR A 49 6.02 -6.67 -8.29
CA TYR A 49 5.92 -5.37 -7.63
C TYR A 49 5.49 -5.51 -6.18
N LEU A 50 4.60 -6.46 -5.85
CA LEU A 50 4.23 -6.75 -4.47
C LEU A 50 5.44 -7.23 -3.66
N ALA A 51 6.22 -8.17 -4.21
CA ALA A 51 7.40 -8.71 -3.54
C ALA A 51 8.47 -7.63 -3.29
N VAL A 52 8.88 -6.93 -4.34
CA VAL A 52 9.88 -5.87 -4.23
C VAL A 52 9.37 -4.71 -3.37
N GLY A 53 8.09 -4.39 -3.50
CA GLY A 53 7.39 -3.42 -2.69
C GLY A 53 7.49 -3.73 -1.20
N PHE A 54 7.14 -4.96 -0.80
CA PHE A 54 7.26 -5.42 0.57
C PHE A 54 8.70 -5.33 1.08
N LEU A 55 9.67 -5.83 0.30
CA LEU A 55 11.08 -5.84 0.68
C LEU A 55 11.66 -4.42 0.85
N LYS A 56 11.34 -3.50 -0.06
CA LYS A 56 11.69 -2.08 0.04
C LYS A 56 11.01 -1.45 1.26
N SER A 57 9.71 -1.69 1.40
CA SER A 57 8.86 -1.28 2.51
C SER A 57 9.18 -1.96 3.84
N ASP A 58 10.17 -2.85 3.94
CA ASP A 58 10.71 -3.34 5.22
C ASP A 58 12.25 -3.21 5.30
N ALA A 59 12.82 -2.37 4.42
CA ALA A 59 14.22 -1.96 4.33
C ALA A 59 15.19 -3.10 3.98
N PHE A 60 14.73 -4.19 3.39
CA PHE A 60 15.62 -5.21 2.84
C PHE A 60 16.35 -4.69 1.60
N LEU A 61 15.67 -3.81 0.85
CA LEU A 61 16.19 -3.15 -0.34
C LEU A 61 16.31 -1.63 -0.14
N SER A 62 17.44 -1.08 -0.57
CA SER A 62 17.75 0.35 -0.54
C SER A 62 17.86 0.94 -1.94
N SER A 63 18.42 0.19 -2.90
CA SER A 63 18.59 0.55 -4.30
C SER A 63 18.17 -0.61 -5.22
N PRO A 64 17.56 -0.34 -6.39
CA PRO A 64 17.18 -1.39 -7.35
C PRO A 64 18.38 -2.18 -7.86
N ALA A 65 19.55 -1.55 -7.96
CA ALA A 65 20.81 -2.18 -8.36
C ALA A 65 21.31 -3.27 -7.39
N GLN A 66 20.67 -3.39 -6.21
CA GLN A 66 20.95 -4.49 -5.29
C GLN A 66 20.34 -5.81 -5.76
N ILE A 67 19.28 -5.78 -6.56
CA ILE A 67 18.59 -6.97 -7.07
C ILE A 67 19.41 -7.55 -8.22
N THR A 68 19.86 -8.79 -8.07
CA THR A 68 20.59 -9.52 -9.11
C THR A 68 19.69 -10.45 -9.91
N ASP A 69 18.64 -10.97 -9.28
CA ASP A 69 17.60 -11.77 -9.94
C ASP A 69 16.24 -11.57 -9.27
N LEU A 70 15.18 -11.68 -10.07
CA LEU A 70 13.79 -11.64 -9.62
C LEU A 70 12.97 -12.59 -10.47
N THR A 71 12.50 -13.68 -9.87
CA THR A 71 11.64 -14.65 -10.54
C THR A 71 10.34 -14.85 -9.78
N VAL A 72 9.25 -14.98 -10.52
CA VAL A 72 7.94 -15.36 -9.97
C VAL A 72 7.51 -16.67 -10.60
N ARG A 73 7.14 -17.62 -9.75
CA ARG A 73 6.71 -18.96 -10.14
C ARG A 73 5.32 -19.23 -9.57
N ASP A 74 4.44 -19.79 -10.40
CA ASP A 74 3.15 -20.32 -9.97
C ASP A 74 3.32 -21.81 -9.66
N GLU A 75 3.21 -22.19 -8.39
CA GLU A 75 3.29 -23.58 -7.92
C GLU A 75 1.90 -24.25 -7.85
N GLY A 76 0.85 -23.57 -8.33
CA GLY A 76 -0.53 -24.04 -8.38
C GLY A 76 -1.35 -23.63 -7.15
N ASP A 77 -0.85 -23.93 -5.94
CA ASP A 77 -1.51 -23.56 -4.67
C ASP A 77 -1.01 -22.22 -4.11
N ARG A 78 0.13 -21.74 -4.58
CA ARG A 78 0.74 -20.45 -4.22
C ARG A 78 1.61 -19.90 -5.34
N LEU A 79 1.83 -18.59 -5.27
CA LEU A 79 2.93 -17.93 -5.99
C LEU A 79 4.18 -17.91 -5.11
N VAL A 80 5.34 -18.02 -5.73
CA VAL A 80 6.64 -17.83 -5.09
C VAL A 80 7.39 -16.74 -5.85
N ALA A 81 7.72 -15.65 -5.16
CA ALA A 81 8.61 -14.61 -5.65
C ALA A 81 9.98 -14.78 -5.00
N GLU A 82 10.98 -15.14 -5.79
CA GLU A 82 12.36 -15.28 -5.36
C GLU A 82 13.15 -14.06 -5.83
N VAL A 83 13.79 -13.40 -4.86
CA VAL A 83 14.57 -12.18 -5.06
C VAL A 83 15.98 -12.44 -4.55
N ASP A 84 16.96 -12.32 -5.43
CA ASP A 84 18.36 -12.42 -5.04
C ASP A 84 19.02 -11.04 -5.07
N THR A 85 19.91 -10.80 -4.10
CA THR A 85 20.61 -9.53 -3.94
C THR A 85 22.12 -9.69 -3.84
N CYS A 86 22.86 -8.69 -4.31
CA CYS A 86 24.32 -8.67 -4.24
C CYS A 86 24.88 -8.33 -2.84
N HIS A 87 24.03 -7.93 -1.88
CA HIS A 87 24.39 -7.75 -0.47
C HIS A 87 23.74 -8.82 0.42
N ASP A 88 24.20 -8.91 1.68
CA ASP A 88 23.49 -9.68 2.71
C ASP A 88 22.43 -8.79 3.40
N PRO A 89 21.13 -8.96 3.09
CA PRO A 89 20.07 -8.14 3.65
C PRO A 89 19.68 -8.57 5.08
N TRP A 90 20.21 -9.70 5.56
CA TRP A 90 19.93 -10.29 6.87
C TRP A 90 20.91 -9.85 7.94
N LYS A 91 22.04 -9.28 7.53
CA LYS A 91 23.05 -8.74 8.44
C LYS A 91 22.41 -7.74 9.43
N ASP A 92 22.67 -7.95 10.72
CA ASP A 92 22.17 -7.12 11.82
C ASP A 92 20.62 -7.05 11.93
N ARG A 93 19.90 -8.02 11.37
CA ARG A 93 18.45 -8.17 11.58
C ARG A 93 18.16 -9.24 12.63
N ILE A 94 17.54 -8.82 13.73
CA ILE A 94 16.88 -9.72 14.67
C ILE A 94 15.42 -9.82 14.21
N MET A 95 14.96 -11.02 13.85
CA MET A 95 13.53 -11.24 13.55
C MET A 95 12.73 -11.12 14.85
N GLU A 96 12.27 -9.92 15.15
CA GLU A 96 11.37 -9.69 16.27
C GLU A 96 9.93 -10.03 15.89
N ARG A 97 9.16 -10.53 16.86
CA ARG A 97 7.71 -10.65 16.72
C ARG A 97 7.13 -9.24 16.62
N SER A 98 6.73 -8.81 15.44
CA SER A 98 6.09 -7.50 15.30
C SER A 98 4.67 -7.53 15.84
N ILE A 99 4.35 -6.54 16.67
CA ILE A 99 2.99 -6.26 17.12
C ILE A 99 2.37 -5.31 16.09
N THR A 100 1.59 -5.86 15.16
CA THR A 100 0.91 -5.10 14.12
C THR A 100 -0.61 -5.11 14.34
N SER A 101 -1.29 -4.03 13.99
CA SER A 101 -2.74 -3.84 14.23
C SER A 101 -3.63 -4.32 13.07
N GLY A 102 -3.05 -4.96 12.07
CA GLY A 102 -3.77 -5.54 10.94
C GLY A 102 -3.01 -6.69 10.30
N CYS A 103 -3.58 -7.31 9.26
CA CYS A 103 -3.02 -8.49 8.56
C CYS A 103 -1.63 -8.26 7.90
N GLY A 104 -1.01 -7.09 8.05
CA GLY A 104 0.37 -6.88 7.66
C GLY A 104 1.30 -7.39 8.74
N LYS A 105 2.01 -8.50 8.48
CA LYS A 105 3.16 -8.90 9.29
C LYS A 105 4.35 -8.01 8.89
N GLY A 106 4.39 -6.76 9.36
CA GLY A 106 5.66 -6.04 9.40
C GLY A 106 6.64 -6.86 10.24
N THR A 107 7.93 -6.93 9.93
CA THR A 107 8.88 -7.67 10.78
C THR A 107 9.77 -6.73 11.62
N ASN A 108 9.71 -5.41 11.34
CA ASN A 108 10.66 -4.42 11.87
C ASN A 108 10.01 -3.08 12.27
N PHE A 109 8.76 -3.07 12.75
CA PHE A 109 8.00 -1.84 13.00
C PHE A 109 8.77 -0.77 13.82
N GLY A 110 9.33 -1.15 14.98
CA GLY A 110 10.06 -0.21 15.85
C GLY A 110 11.30 0.41 15.18
N ARG A 111 12.11 -0.43 14.50
CA ARG A 111 13.29 0.01 13.73
C ARG A 111 12.90 0.93 12.57
N ASN A 112 11.81 0.62 11.87
CA ASN A 112 11.30 1.44 10.78
C ASN A 112 10.89 2.83 11.28
N VAL A 113 10.15 2.91 12.40
CA VAL A 113 9.79 4.19 13.03
C VAL A 113 11.04 4.99 13.42
N ALA A 114 12.01 4.35 14.09
CA ALA A 114 13.23 5.01 14.54
C ALA A 114 14.09 5.55 13.37
N THR A 115 14.10 4.85 12.24
CA THR A 115 14.87 5.25 11.05
C THR A 115 14.18 6.39 10.31
N ILE A 116 12.90 6.23 9.97
CA ILE A 116 12.13 7.21 9.20
C ILE A 116 11.96 8.51 9.98
N SER A 117 11.79 8.43 11.30
CA SER A 117 11.68 9.59 12.19
C SER A 117 12.89 10.54 12.19
N LYS A 118 14.05 10.14 11.65
CA LYS A 118 15.27 10.95 11.62
C LYS A 118 15.32 11.93 10.45
N ARG A 119 14.41 11.80 9.47
CA ARG A 119 14.39 12.63 8.27
C ARG A 119 12.98 13.12 8.00
N ARG A 120 12.88 14.30 7.39
CA ARG A 120 11.62 14.79 6.83
C ARG A 120 11.51 14.37 5.37
N VAL A 121 10.29 14.08 4.95
CA VAL A 121 9.95 13.81 3.55
C VAL A 121 9.87 15.14 2.81
N GLY A 122 10.74 15.31 1.81
CA GLY A 122 10.80 16.48 0.94
C GLY A 122 9.70 16.47 -0.12
N GLY A 123 9.84 17.32 -1.14
CA GLY A 123 8.89 17.43 -2.24
C GLY A 123 7.96 18.63 -2.10
N ASP A 124 7.86 19.42 -3.17
CA ASP A 124 7.16 20.70 -3.22
C ASP A 124 5.83 20.63 -3.99
N ILE A 125 5.26 19.43 -4.10
CA ILE A 125 3.94 19.23 -4.70
C ILE A 125 2.92 20.20 -4.10
N LYS A 126 2.15 20.85 -4.97
CA LYS A 126 1.02 21.70 -4.58
C LYS A 126 -0.27 21.11 -5.13
N VAL A 127 -1.18 20.77 -4.24
CA VAL A 127 -2.43 20.09 -4.58
C VAL A 127 -3.60 20.98 -4.19
N ARG A 128 -4.54 21.16 -5.12
CA ARG A 128 -5.79 21.87 -4.87
C ARG A 128 -6.82 20.93 -4.21
N PRO A 129 -7.65 21.39 -3.27
CA PRO A 129 -8.71 20.57 -2.67
C PRO A 129 -9.60 19.84 -3.69
N GLU A 130 -10.00 20.52 -4.75
CA GLU A 130 -10.83 19.98 -5.84
C GLU A 130 -10.18 18.78 -6.55
N ASN A 131 -8.85 18.78 -6.67
CA ASN A 131 -8.12 17.67 -7.29
C ASN A 131 -8.08 16.44 -6.39
N ILE A 132 -7.94 16.62 -5.08
CA ILE A 132 -7.99 15.51 -4.11
C ILE A 132 -9.36 14.82 -4.17
N LEU A 133 -10.44 15.61 -4.23
CA LEU A 133 -11.79 15.10 -4.39
C LEU A 133 -11.97 14.37 -5.73
N ALA A 134 -11.49 14.96 -6.83
CA ALA A 134 -11.57 14.35 -8.16
C ALA A 134 -10.84 13.01 -8.23
N LEU A 135 -9.61 12.93 -7.73
CA LEU A 135 -8.81 11.71 -7.74
C LEU A 135 -9.36 10.63 -6.80
N ALA A 136 -10.00 11.01 -5.69
CA ALA A 136 -10.71 10.07 -4.83
C ALA A 136 -11.98 9.49 -5.50
N ARG A 137 -12.70 10.30 -6.29
CA ARG A 137 -13.82 9.81 -7.12
C ARG A 137 -13.33 8.87 -8.21
N GLU A 138 -12.27 9.24 -8.92
CA GLU A 138 -11.67 8.40 -9.95
C GLU A 138 -11.18 7.06 -9.37
N LEU A 139 -10.59 7.05 -8.17
CA LEU A 139 -10.22 5.83 -7.45
C LEU A 139 -11.44 4.92 -7.26
N HIS A 140 -12.58 5.48 -6.83
CA HIS A 140 -13.81 4.72 -6.63
C HIS A 140 -14.38 4.17 -7.95
N GLU A 141 -14.36 4.97 -9.01
CA GLU A 141 -14.84 4.58 -10.35
C GLU A 141 -14.03 3.42 -10.94
N ARG A 142 -12.71 3.43 -10.75
CA ARG A 142 -11.82 2.35 -11.22
C ARG A 142 -11.87 1.07 -10.37
N SER A 143 -12.54 1.09 -9.21
CA SER A 143 -12.58 -0.01 -8.24
C SER A 143 -13.56 -1.13 -8.63
N THR A 144 -13.41 -1.72 -9.82
CA THR A 144 -14.35 -2.71 -10.37
C THR A 144 -14.45 -3.99 -9.54
N LEU A 145 -13.31 -4.56 -9.10
CA LEU A 145 -13.30 -5.78 -8.27
C LEU A 145 -13.91 -5.52 -6.89
N TYR A 146 -13.68 -4.34 -6.32
CA TYR A 146 -14.34 -3.92 -5.07
C TYR A 146 -15.84 -3.79 -5.26
N ASN A 147 -16.29 -3.18 -6.36
CA ASN A 147 -17.73 -3.02 -6.63
C ASN A 147 -18.42 -4.37 -6.81
N LEU A 148 -17.71 -5.35 -7.37
CA LEU A 148 -18.20 -6.72 -7.55
C LEU A 148 -18.22 -7.52 -6.23
N THR A 149 -17.11 -7.52 -5.50
CA THR A 149 -16.87 -8.47 -4.39
C THR A 149 -16.93 -7.85 -3.00
N ARG A 150 -16.76 -6.53 -2.91
CA ARG A 150 -16.54 -5.77 -1.66
C ARG A 150 -15.31 -6.24 -0.85
N GLY A 151 -14.44 -7.05 -1.46
CA GLY A 151 -13.38 -7.80 -0.76
C GLY A 151 -11.95 -7.24 -0.90
N CYS A 152 -11.76 -6.08 -1.52
CA CYS A 152 -10.44 -5.49 -1.71
C CYS A 152 -10.32 -4.02 -1.27
N HIS A 153 -9.09 -3.55 -1.23
CA HIS A 153 -8.68 -2.18 -1.04
C HIS A 153 -7.97 -1.66 -2.29
N ASN A 154 -8.08 -0.35 -2.52
CA ASN A 154 -7.53 0.29 -3.71
C ASN A 154 -6.59 1.40 -3.29
N SER A 155 -5.49 1.54 -4.02
CA SER A 155 -4.53 2.63 -3.86
C SER A 155 -4.09 3.11 -5.23
N SER A 156 -3.73 4.38 -5.30
CA SER A 156 -3.27 5.01 -6.54
C SER A 156 -2.08 5.91 -6.28
N LEU A 157 -1.19 5.98 -7.27
CA LEU A 157 -0.15 7.01 -7.38
C LEU A 157 -0.68 8.10 -8.30
N CYS A 158 -0.66 9.34 -7.84
CA CYS A 158 -1.18 10.47 -8.58
C CYS A 158 -0.16 11.61 -8.63
N THR A 159 -0.18 12.37 -9.72
CA THR A 159 0.30 13.77 -9.69
C THR A 159 -0.79 14.63 -9.03
N PRO A 160 -0.63 15.97 -8.94
CA PRO A 160 -1.74 16.82 -8.52
C PRO A 160 -3.00 16.70 -9.37
N ASN A 161 -2.93 16.25 -10.63
CA ASN A 161 -4.05 16.36 -11.58
C ASN A 161 -4.49 15.01 -12.18
N GLU A 162 -3.65 13.99 -12.13
CA GLU A 162 -3.91 12.72 -12.81
C GLU A 162 -3.49 11.51 -11.97
N MET A 163 -4.24 10.43 -12.14
CA MET A 163 -3.88 9.11 -11.63
C MET A 163 -2.92 8.41 -12.60
N LEU A 164 -1.72 8.12 -12.14
CA LEU A 164 -0.69 7.41 -12.90
C LEU A 164 -0.81 5.89 -12.75
N LEU A 165 -0.96 5.43 -11.51
CA LEU A 165 -1.03 4.01 -11.17
C LEU A 165 -2.29 3.74 -10.35
N PHE A 166 -2.91 2.58 -10.60
CA PHE A 166 -4.00 2.04 -9.81
C PHE A 166 -3.66 0.60 -9.41
N ARG A 167 -3.78 0.28 -8.12
CA ARG A 167 -3.54 -1.06 -7.58
C ARG A 167 -4.67 -1.42 -6.63
N GLU A 168 -5.16 -2.64 -6.76
CA GLU A 168 -6.17 -3.22 -5.90
C GLU A 168 -5.66 -4.54 -5.32
N ASP A 169 -5.95 -4.78 -4.05
CA ASP A 169 -5.61 -6.03 -3.38
C ASP A 169 -6.51 -6.29 -2.18
N ILE A 170 -6.63 -7.54 -1.72
CA ILE A 170 -7.31 -7.89 -0.47
C ILE A 170 -6.68 -7.13 0.71
N GLY A 171 -5.36 -6.98 0.71
CA GLY A 171 -4.62 -6.22 1.70
C GLY A 171 -4.36 -4.78 1.27
N ARG A 172 -4.82 -3.79 2.06
CA ARG A 172 -4.42 -2.38 1.83
C ARG A 172 -2.91 -2.15 1.83
N HIS A 173 -2.16 -2.95 2.60
CA HIS A 173 -0.69 -2.90 2.60
C HIS A 173 -0.13 -3.35 1.26
N ASN A 174 -0.67 -4.44 0.70
CA ASN A 174 -0.24 -4.99 -0.58
C ASN A 174 -0.51 -4.02 -1.73
N ALA A 175 -1.66 -3.33 -1.74
CA ALA A 175 -1.97 -2.32 -2.74
C ALA A 175 -0.94 -1.18 -2.75
N ILE A 176 -0.49 -0.72 -1.58
CA ILE A 176 0.58 0.27 -1.45
C ILE A 176 1.94 -0.32 -1.81
N ASP A 177 2.25 -1.54 -1.35
CA ASP A 177 3.51 -2.19 -1.67
C ASP A 177 3.67 -2.40 -3.18
N MET A 178 2.64 -2.78 -3.92
CA MET A 178 2.70 -2.84 -5.37
C MET A 178 3.06 -1.50 -6.01
N ILE A 179 2.52 -0.39 -5.51
CA ILE A 179 2.91 0.96 -5.98
C ILE A 179 4.37 1.23 -5.62
N CYS A 180 4.77 0.95 -4.37
CA CYS A 180 6.14 1.13 -3.91
C CYS A 180 7.13 0.33 -4.75
N GLY A 181 6.83 -0.93 -5.03
CA GLY A 181 7.69 -1.83 -5.80
C GLY A 181 7.82 -1.38 -7.25
N GLN A 182 6.71 -0.97 -7.86
CA GLN A 182 6.78 -0.43 -9.22
C GLN A 182 7.58 0.88 -9.28
N CYS A 183 7.31 1.84 -8.39
CA CYS A 183 8.09 3.08 -8.37
C CYS A 183 9.58 2.83 -8.16
N PHE A 184 9.91 1.82 -7.35
CA PHE A 184 11.28 1.44 -7.07
C PHE A 184 11.97 0.78 -8.26
N LEU A 185 11.33 -0.18 -8.93
CA LEU A 185 11.92 -0.87 -10.08
C LEU A 185 11.98 0.03 -11.32
N ASP A 186 10.96 0.84 -11.56
CA ASP A 186 10.82 1.67 -12.75
C ASP A 186 11.48 3.06 -12.58
N ASP A 187 12.17 3.30 -11.46
CA ASP A 187 12.81 4.58 -11.08
C ASP A 187 11.88 5.81 -11.24
N VAL A 188 10.63 5.66 -10.77
CA VAL A 188 9.63 6.73 -10.86
C VAL A 188 9.94 7.80 -9.83
N ALA A 189 10.08 9.06 -10.28
CA ALA A 189 10.14 10.22 -9.39
C ALA A 189 8.82 10.41 -8.64
N VAL A 190 8.91 10.50 -7.31
CA VAL A 190 7.75 10.48 -6.40
C VAL A 190 7.62 11.73 -5.51
N ASP A 191 8.58 12.64 -5.56
CA ASP A 191 8.63 13.87 -4.76
C ASP A 191 7.59 14.93 -5.18
N ASP A 192 7.03 14.79 -6.38
CA ASP A 192 5.92 15.55 -6.93
C ASP A 192 4.60 14.76 -6.97
N LYS A 193 4.52 13.62 -6.26
CA LYS A 193 3.37 12.70 -6.29
C LYS A 193 2.63 12.61 -4.96
N MET A 194 1.46 11.99 -5.00
CA MET A 194 0.66 11.64 -3.83
C MET A 194 0.06 10.25 -3.95
N ILE A 195 -0.28 9.67 -2.80
CA ILE A 195 -1.09 8.45 -2.73
C ILE A 195 -2.53 8.82 -2.38
N VAL A 196 -3.50 8.25 -3.12
CA VAL A 196 -4.92 8.23 -2.72
C VAL A 196 -5.36 6.77 -2.53
N SER A 197 -5.88 6.44 -1.34
CA SER A 197 -6.21 5.05 -0.95
C SER A 197 -7.54 4.90 -0.22
N THR A 198 -8.16 3.72 -0.23
CA THR A 198 -9.43 3.46 0.48
C THR A 198 -9.28 2.98 1.93
N GLY A 199 -8.07 2.56 2.33
CA GLY A 199 -7.83 1.91 3.62
C GLY A 199 -7.49 2.86 4.77
N ARG A 200 -7.83 2.49 6.01
CA ARG A 200 -7.43 3.24 7.23
C ARG A 200 -5.94 3.55 7.23
N ILE A 201 -5.59 4.78 7.57
CA ILE A 201 -4.19 5.21 7.61
C ILE A 201 -3.61 4.85 8.97
N ALA A 202 -3.14 3.60 9.07
CA ALA A 202 -2.30 3.16 10.18
C ALA A 202 -0.87 3.67 9.99
N SER A 203 -0.08 3.73 11.07
CA SER A 203 1.33 4.12 11.03
C SER A 203 2.15 3.30 10.04
N GLU A 204 1.83 2.01 9.86
CA GLU A 204 2.51 1.14 8.89
C GLU A 204 2.30 1.58 7.44
N ILE A 205 1.08 2.02 7.08
CA ILE A 205 0.79 2.57 5.75
C ILE A 205 1.59 3.86 5.55
N LEU A 206 1.57 4.75 6.54
CA LEU A 206 2.33 6.00 6.49
C LEU A 206 3.84 5.74 6.34
N LEU A 207 4.41 4.75 7.06
CA LEU A 207 5.82 4.39 6.97
C LEU A 207 6.21 3.86 5.58
N LYS A 208 5.34 3.09 4.92
CA LYS A 208 5.57 2.62 3.54
C LYS A 208 5.67 3.78 2.56
N VAL A 209 4.70 4.69 2.62
CA VAL A 209 4.66 5.91 1.79
C VAL A 209 5.85 6.82 2.07
N ALA A 210 6.20 7.02 3.34
CA ALA A 210 7.37 7.80 3.75
C ALA A 210 8.69 7.22 3.24
N ARG A 211 8.81 5.88 3.21
CA ARG A 211 10.05 5.20 2.82
C ARG A 211 10.35 5.31 1.34
N ILE A 212 9.33 5.40 0.50
CA ILE A 212 9.54 5.71 -0.92
C ILE A 212 9.72 7.21 -1.18
N GLY A 213 9.31 8.06 -0.23
CA GLY A 213 9.54 9.50 -0.29
C GLY A 213 8.34 10.29 -0.82
N ILE A 214 7.14 9.70 -0.85
CA ILE A 214 5.94 10.41 -1.28
C ILE A 214 5.50 11.42 -0.20
N PRO A 215 5.34 12.71 -0.55
CA PRO A 215 5.05 13.78 0.41
C PRO A 215 3.59 13.86 0.90
N VAL A 216 2.64 13.27 0.17
CA VAL A 216 1.20 13.43 0.43
C VAL A 216 0.51 12.06 0.47
N LEU A 217 -0.18 11.77 1.58
CA LEU A 217 -1.00 10.58 1.74
C LEU A 217 -2.46 10.99 2.03
N ALA A 218 -3.35 10.59 1.13
CA ALA A 218 -4.77 10.86 1.18
C ALA A 218 -5.57 9.56 1.26
N SER A 219 -6.64 9.53 2.07
CA SER A 219 -7.54 8.37 2.13
C SER A 219 -9.01 8.70 2.32
N THR A 220 -9.88 7.86 1.77
CA THR A 220 -11.33 7.89 2.06
C THR A 220 -11.66 7.42 3.50
N ALA A 221 -10.71 6.77 4.17
CA ALA A 221 -10.80 6.36 5.56
C ALA A 221 -10.06 7.33 6.52
N VAL A 222 -10.14 7.06 7.81
CA VAL A 222 -9.55 7.90 8.87
C VAL A 222 -8.11 7.49 9.22
N ALA A 223 -7.38 8.43 9.80
CA ALA A 223 -6.03 8.23 10.36
C ALA A 223 -6.07 7.84 11.84
N THR A 224 -5.12 7.02 12.29
CA THR A 224 -4.92 6.72 13.72
C THR A 224 -4.12 7.84 14.39
N SER A 225 -4.26 8.02 15.71
CA SER A 225 -3.51 9.03 16.47
C SER A 225 -2.00 8.97 16.22
N PHE A 226 -1.42 7.77 16.27
CA PHE A 226 0.01 7.58 16.04
C PHE A 226 0.44 7.93 14.59
N SER A 227 -0.42 7.69 13.60
CA SER A 227 -0.12 8.12 12.23
C SER A 227 -0.14 9.65 12.07
N VAL A 228 -1.01 10.36 12.80
CA VAL A 228 -1.06 11.83 12.80
C VAL A 228 0.22 12.41 13.41
N GLU A 229 0.63 11.89 14.57
CA GLU A 229 1.87 12.30 15.23
C GLU A 229 3.10 12.04 14.35
N LEU A 230 3.16 10.85 13.74
CA LEU A 230 4.26 10.48 12.86
C LEU A 230 4.31 11.37 11.61
N ALA A 231 3.16 11.66 10.98
CA ALA A 231 3.08 12.53 9.80
C ALA A 231 3.59 13.95 10.10
N ARG A 232 3.22 14.52 11.26
CA ARG A 232 3.73 15.82 11.72
C ARG A 232 5.23 15.82 11.92
N LYS A 233 5.76 14.74 12.50
CA LYS A 233 7.20 14.58 12.75
C LYS A 233 8.00 14.54 11.44
N ILE A 234 7.55 13.74 10.48
CA ILE A 234 8.27 13.49 9.23
C ILE A 234 7.85 14.42 8.08
N GLY A 235 6.90 15.32 8.31
CA GLY A 235 6.48 16.31 7.32
C GLY A 235 5.74 15.72 6.12
N ILE A 236 4.90 14.69 6.32
CA ILE A 236 3.96 14.21 5.29
C ILE A 236 2.64 14.94 5.43
N THR A 237 2.10 15.48 4.34
CA THR A 237 0.73 15.99 4.32
C THR A 237 -0.23 14.81 4.39
N LEU A 238 -1.07 14.79 5.43
CA LEU A 238 -1.94 13.67 5.77
C LEU A 238 -3.40 14.08 5.70
N ILE A 239 -4.14 13.45 4.78
CA ILE A 239 -5.54 13.74 4.50
C ILE A 239 -6.35 12.46 4.69
N GLY A 240 -7.50 12.55 5.34
CA GLY A 240 -8.39 11.41 5.50
C GLY A 240 -9.86 11.78 5.50
N ASN A 241 -10.71 10.77 5.67
CA ASN A 241 -12.16 10.89 5.63
C ASN A 241 -12.67 11.60 4.37
N ILE A 242 -12.05 11.34 3.22
CA ILE A 242 -12.49 11.91 1.96
C ILE A 242 -13.89 11.38 1.61
N LYS A 243 -14.80 12.31 1.36
CA LYS A 243 -16.17 12.14 0.85
C LYS A 243 -16.32 12.95 -0.43
N ASP A 244 -17.51 12.98 -1.01
CA ASP A 244 -17.76 13.62 -2.32
C ASP A 244 -17.44 15.13 -2.32
N ASP A 245 -17.62 15.81 -1.18
CA ASP A 245 -17.55 17.27 -1.04
C ASP A 245 -16.61 17.77 0.06
N ARG A 246 -15.97 16.86 0.81
CA ARG A 246 -15.17 17.22 1.99
C ARG A 246 -14.08 16.20 2.31
N PHE A 247 -13.10 16.63 3.08
CA PHE A 247 -12.09 15.78 3.70
C PHE A 247 -11.54 16.45 4.96
N TRP A 248 -10.76 15.72 5.74
CA TRP A 248 -10.05 16.24 6.91
C TRP A 248 -8.54 16.29 6.63
N VAL A 249 -7.92 17.40 7.00
CA VAL A 249 -6.46 17.55 6.97
C VAL A 249 -5.93 17.35 8.39
N TYR A 250 -5.22 16.24 8.63
CA TYR A 250 -4.61 15.94 9.92
C TYR A 250 -3.26 16.63 10.12
N ASN A 251 -2.54 16.82 9.00
CA ASN A 251 -1.29 17.54 8.92
C ASN A 251 -1.17 18.14 7.52
N ASP A 252 -1.01 19.46 7.41
CA ASP A 252 -0.52 20.09 6.18
C ASP A 252 0.93 20.51 6.39
N SER A 253 1.81 20.02 5.52
CA SER A 253 3.22 20.43 5.49
C SER A 253 3.46 21.48 4.40
N GLY A 254 2.47 22.34 4.16
CA GLY A 254 2.51 23.43 3.17
C GLY A 254 2.27 22.96 1.74
N ARG A 255 1.47 21.90 1.52
CA ARG A 255 1.28 21.29 0.19
C ARG A 255 -0.16 21.40 -0.34
N ILE A 256 -1.09 21.81 0.51
CA ILE A 256 -2.46 22.10 0.09
C ILE A 256 -2.57 23.58 -0.26
N ILE A 257 -3.08 23.89 -1.46
CA ILE A 257 -3.32 25.27 -1.89
C ILE A 257 -4.58 25.81 -1.19
N GLY A 258 -4.51 27.05 -0.69
CA GLY A 258 -5.64 27.72 -0.05
C GLY A 258 -5.78 27.45 1.45
N PHE A 259 -4.73 26.87 2.06
CA PHE A 259 -4.56 26.79 3.49
C PHE A 259 -3.98 28.09 4.07
#